data_AF-A0A2A3E5X4-F1
#
_entry.id   AF-A0A2A3E5X4-F1
#
_cell.length_a   1.000
_cell.length_b   1.000
_cell.length_c   1.000
_cell.angle_alpha   90.00
_cell.angle_beta   90.00
_cell.angle_gamma   90.00
#
_symmetry.space_group_name_H-M   'P 1'
#
loop_
_entity.id
_entity.type
_entity.pdbx_description
1 polymer ?
#
loop_
_entity_poly.entity_id
_entity_poly.type
_entity_poly.pdbx_seq_one_letter_code
_entity_poly.pdbx_strand_id
1 'polypeptide(L)'
;MTDFSDSLQHSHILEEMSFPFIYGFSPVTEDGVPIRKLFISNLAQRTSFKDLIKLFSKYGNVESCFLRRNQGNSNYAFVTFHTVEAASRARCDLDVRLHNRDLRIFAAHSWHQPDSIENQYYNVKDKSKSDKKETNEQCHQDYIQNDITNTSIQILNDDCLIHIFLQLSIVDRIRIERVCKRWKALSLESWHSVKRLDLSYSMWGFLPALLKYREITTCTIRKVLLRCGLYLNEINLSNATVNVHHSTLHSTLTIVGKLCPNLQKIDVTGLTISPSGINSLINNCHNITKFSLGSTTYVCDIDLQKLFKVNPKLQYLKVDSGKICGRCLLYLPLETIEEIVLECCTSLKEQFLSQAISKLQNLKSLTINKCIGISDNVIQAIGTHYKNLETLDISNNSFILQPNDMLHIAKLTNLKILKISFNSSVMDELLSHLASKCLKLTYLDIAACFRVTNVGIAAIATLPKLEVLIMSYLDLVTDLNLRDMNNLKRLECRSCKFTDQTMINLIESAPKLELLDLSHCSGITNQTLTKAATVTINRTNNMILKIFVGGTAVDLSTFDKVSPFLQIVNVILLM
;
A
#
# COMPACT_ATOMS: atom_id res chain seq x y z
N MET A 1 45.41 2.89 -31.40
CA MET A 1 44.64 3.17 -32.63
C MET A 1 43.19 2.91 -32.28
N THR A 2 42.56 3.85 -31.55
CA THR A 2 41.58 4.86 -32.05
C THR A 2 40.26 4.19 -32.48
N ASP A 3 39.08 4.49 -31.96
CA ASP A 3 38.60 5.44 -30.94
C ASP A 3 37.14 5.03 -30.62
N PHE A 4 36.70 5.20 -29.37
CA PHE A 4 35.32 5.52 -28.91
C PHE A 4 35.24 5.29 -27.40
N SER A 5 35.85 6.23 -26.68
CA SER A 5 35.54 6.58 -25.31
C SER A 5 34.59 7.78 -25.33
N ASP A 6 33.36 7.62 -24.85
CA ASP A 6 32.62 8.72 -24.22
C ASP A 6 31.57 8.16 -23.27
N SER A 7 31.99 8.15 -22.01
CA SER A 7 31.25 7.81 -20.81
C SER A 7 30.45 9.02 -20.30
N LEU A 8 29.25 8.77 -19.74
CA LEU A 8 28.65 9.58 -18.67
C LEU A 8 28.52 11.09 -18.93
N GLN A 9 27.50 11.48 -19.68
CA GLN A 9 26.89 12.82 -19.56
C GLN A 9 25.38 12.65 -19.37
N HIS A 10 24.90 12.73 -18.13
CA HIS A 10 23.59 13.32 -17.74
C HIS A 10 23.44 13.37 -16.20
N SER A 11 24.52 13.73 -15.49
CA SER A 11 24.54 13.92 -14.03
C SER A 11 25.09 15.28 -13.58
N HIS A 12 25.08 16.31 -14.44
CA HIS A 12 25.60 17.65 -14.11
C HIS A 12 24.63 18.81 -14.39
N ILE A 13 23.36 18.70 -13.97
CA ILE A 13 22.43 19.87 -13.95
C ILE A 13 21.78 20.10 -12.57
N LEU A 14 22.16 19.38 -11.51
CA LEU A 14 21.55 19.59 -10.17
C LEU A 14 22.55 19.88 -9.04
N GLU A 15 23.81 20.23 -9.36
CA GLU A 15 24.81 20.65 -8.36
C GLU A 15 25.22 22.14 -8.42
N GLU A 16 24.64 22.96 -9.30
CA GLU A 16 24.88 24.41 -9.34
C GLU A 16 23.62 25.24 -9.08
N MET A 17 23.04 25.18 -7.87
CA MET A 17 22.14 26.26 -7.38
C MET A 17 22.37 26.58 -5.89
N SER A 18 23.62 26.50 -5.44
CA SER A 18 24.05 27.21 -4.24
C SER A 18 24.16 28.71 -4.57
N PHE A 19 23.03 29.43 -4.47
CA PHE A 19 23.04 30.88 -4.63
C PHE A 19 23.87 31.51 -3.51
N PRO A 20 25.00 32.20 -3.80
CA PRO A 20 25.77 32.85 -2.76
C PRO A 20 24.90 33.93 -2.09
N PHE A 21 24.94 33.99 -0.76
CA PHE A 21 24.32 35.08 0.00
C PHE A 21 24.96 36.39 -0.44
N ILE A 22 24.20 37.23 -1.13
CA ILE A 22 24.63 38.59 -1.48
C ILE A 22 24.30 39.47 -0.25
N TYR A 23 25.34 39.97 0.42
CA TYR A 23 25.21 40.85 1.60
C TYR A 23 24.38 40.24 2.77
N GLY A 24 24.55 38.94 3.05
CA GLY A 24 23.95 38.27 4.23
C GLY A 24 22.48 37.87 4.09
N PHE A 25 21.90 38.03 2.89
CA PHE A 25 20.49 37.81 2.62
C PHE A 25 20.31 37.01 1.32
N SER A 26 19.38 36.04 1.31
CA SER A 26 19.10 35.24 0.10
C SER A 26 18.58 36.16 -1.02
N PRO A 27 19.14 36.10 -2.24
CA PRO A 27 18.66 36.87 -3.41
C PRO A 27 17.38 36.28 -4.02
N VAL A 28 16.96 35.10 -3.56
CA VAL A 28 15.76 34.37 -3.99
C VAL A 28 14.83 34.08 -2.80
N THR A 29 13.54 33.89 -3.07
CA THR A 29 12.55 33.43 -2.09
C THR A 29 12.78 31.95 -1.70
N GLU A 30 12.05 31.45 -0.70
CA GLU A 30 12.20 30.06 -0.18
C GLU A 30 12.02 28.96 -1.25
N ASP A 31 11.32 29.30 -2.34
CA ASP A 31 11.03 28.48 -3.52
C ASP A 31 11.89 28.85 -4.75
N GLY A 32 12.93 29.67 -4.59
CA GLY A 32 13.93 29.93 -5.64
C GLY A 32 13.58 31.04 -6.64
N VAL A 33 12.56 31.87 -6.39
CA VAL A 33 12.18 32.98 -7.29
C VAL A 33 13.04 34.22 -7.00
N PRO A 34 13.64 34.88 -8.02
CA PRO A 34 14.41 36.11 -7.83
C PRO A 34 13.66 37.23 -7.11
N ILE A 35 14.27 37.82 -6.08
CA ILE A 35 13.66 38.92 -5.31
C ILE A 35 13.97 40.25 -5.97
N ARG A 36 12.97 40.83 -6.63
CA ARG A 36 13.01 42.19 -7.19
C ARG A 36 11.99 43.13 -6.55
N LYS A 37 10.88 42.58 -6.05
CA LYS A 37 9.84 43.33 -5.34
C LYS A 37 10.03 43.24 -3.83
N LEU A 38 10.10 44.40 -3.19
CA LEU A 38 10.20 44.57 -1.75
C LEU A 38 8.89 45.10 -1.17
N PHE A 39 8.54 44.64 0.03
CA PHE A 39 7.47 45.17 0.86
C PHE A 39 8.05 46.14 1.90
N ILE A 40 7.52 47.36 1.92
CA ILE A 40 7.96 48.44 2.79
C ILE A 40 6.82 48.78 3.75
N SER A 41 7.08 48.77 5.04
CA SER A 41 6.09 49.11 6.06
C SER A 41 6.60 50.19 7.01
N ASN A 42 5.72 50.61 7.94
CA ASN A 42 5.94 51.72 8.88
C ASN A 42 5.93 53.13 8.24
N LEU A 43 5.21 53.29 7.13
CA LEU A 43 5.13 54.55 6.39
C LEU A 43 4.24 55.60 7.08
N ALA A 44 4.69 56.86 7.08
CA ALA A 44 3.88 57.98 7.55
C ALA A 44 2.66 58.21 6.63
N GLN A 45 1.56 58.75 7.18
CA GLN A 45 0.36 59.07 6.38
C GLN A 45 0.64 60.10 5.28
N ARG A 46 1.62 61.00 5.48
CA ARG A 46 2.04 61.98 4.47
C ARG A 46 2.95 61.41 3.38
N THR A 47 3.48 60.18 3.50
CA THR A 47 4.41 59.62 2.53
C THR A 47 3.77 59.59 1.14
N SER A 48 4.47 60.13 0.14
CA SER A 48 4.06 60.10 -1.26
C SER A 48 4.84 59.06 -2.06
N PHE A 49 4.33 58.72 -3.24
CA PHE A 49 5.04 57.88 -4.20
C PHE A 49 6.37 58.48 -4.66
N LYS A 50 6.41 59.80 -4.84
CA LYS A 50 7.63 60.55 -5.21
C LYS A 50 8.70 60.44 -4.13
N ASP A 51 8.29 60.45 -2.86
CA ASP A 51 9.21 60.28 -1.72
C ASP A 51 9.84 58.89 -1.73
N LEU A 52 9.04 57.85 -1.97
CA LEU A 52 9.51 56.46 -2.02
C LEU A 52 10.41 56.22 -3.23
N ILE A 53 10.03 56.68 -4.42
CA ILE A 53 10.90 56.56 -5.60
C ILE A 53 12.22 57.30 -5.37
N LYS A 54 12.19 58.55 -4.90
CA LYS A 54 13.40 59.32 -4.65
C LYS A 54 14.30 58.62 -3.62
N LEU A 55 13.73 58.07 -2.55
CA LEU A 55 14.46 57.36 -1.52
C LEU A 55 15.09 56.05 -2.02
N PHE A 56 14.33 55.24 -2.76
CA PHE A 56 14.78 53.91 -3.18
C PHE A 56 15.60 53.93 -4.48
N SER A 57 15.53 55.01 -5.28
CA SER A 57 16.36 55.18 -6.48
C SER A 57 17.86 55.23 -6.18
N LYS A 58 18.26 55.54 -4.93
CA LYS A 58 19.67 55.51 -4.51
C LYS A 58 20.29 54.11 -4.54
N TYR A 59 19.46 53.05 -4.46
CA TYR A 59 19.93 51.66 -4.51
C TYR A 59 19.94 51.07 -5.93
N GLY A 60 19.23 51.69 -6.87
CA GLY A 60 19.13 51.27 -8.26
C GLY A 60 17.83 51.72 -8.93
N ASN A 61 17.66 51.38 -10.21
CA ASN A 61 16.50 51.84 -10.99
C ASN A 61 15.19 51.18 -10.53
N VAL A 62 14.23 51.99 -10.09
CA VAL A 62 12.91 51.53 -9.64
C VAL A 62 11.99 51.37 -10.84
N GLU A 63 11.49 50.16 -11.07
CA GLU A 63 10.58 49.82 -12.17
C GLU A 63 9.14 50.24 -11.85
N SER A 64 8.69 49.89 -10.65
CA SER A 64 7.37 50.25 -10.17
C SER A 64 7.39 50.47 -8.68
N CYS A 65 6.54 51.37 -8.22
CA CYS A 65 6.19 51.46 -6.82
C CYS A 65 4.66 51.30 -6.72
N PHE A 66 4.16 50.90 -5.57
CA PHE A 66 2.74 50.85 -5.26
C PHE A 66 2.58 51.24 -3.81
N LEU A 67 1.80 52.28 -3.52
CA LEU A 67 1.58 52.77 -2.16
C LEU A 67 0.13 52.50 -1.76
N ARG A 68 -0.09 51.72 -0.69
CA ARG A 68 -1.42 51.49 -0.12
C ARG A 68 -1.60 52.31 1.14
N ARG A 69 -2.68 53.12 1.13
CA ARG A 69 -3.13 53.90 2.28
C ARG A 69 -4.29 53.15 2.93
N ASN A 70 -4.17 52.81 4.20
CA ASN A 70 -5.25 52.18 4.95
C ASN A 70 -5.81 53.15 5.99
N GLN A 71 -7.13 53.28 6.09
CA GLN A 71 -7.77 53.98 7.20
C GLN A 71 -7.75 53.07 8.44
N GLY A 72 -7.02 53.45 9.48
CA GLY A 72 -6.94 52.70 10.76
C GLY A 72 -5.87 51.61 10.85
N ASN A 73 -5.18 51.25 9.77
CA ASN A 73 -4.06 50.30 9.75
C ASN A 73 -2.76 50.97 9.24
N SER A 74 -1.61 50.34 9.46
CA SER A 74 -0.32 50.87 8.98
C SER A 74 -0.26 50.94 7.45
N ASN A 75 0.23 52.07 6.94
CA ASN A 75 0.48 52.25 5.51
C ASN A 75 1.70 51.44 5.08
N TYR A 76 1.62 50.89 3.87
CA TYR A 76 2.69 50.10 3.29
C TYR A 76 2.84 50.36 1.79
N ALA A 77 3.99 50.01 1.26
CA ALA A 77 4.27 50.10 -0.16
C ALA A 77 4.95 48.83 -0.67
N PHE A 78 4.84 48.60 -1.97
CA PHE A 78 5.71 47.70 -2.70
C PHE A 78 6.61 48.53 -3.61
N VAL A 79 7.90 48.19 -3.67
CA VAL A 79 8.87 48.79 -4.61
C VAL A 79 9.53 47.65 -5.37
N THR A 80 9.44 47.70 -6.69
CA THR A 80 10.02 46.72 -7.60
C THR A 80 11.23 47.33 -8.29
N PHE A 81 12.38 46.67 -8.20
CA PHE A 81 13.61 47.07 -8.88
C PHE A 81 13.77 46.33 -10.20
N HIS A 82 14.50 46.93 -11.13
CA HIS A 82 14.87 46.26 -12.39
C HIS A 82 15.83 45.08 -12.16
N THR A 83 16.64 45.11 -11.10
CA THR A 83 17.63 44.06 -10.82
C THR A 83 17.56 43.57 -9.38
N VAL A 84 17.95 42.31 -9.17
CA VAL A 84 17.95 41.64 -7.86
C VAL A 84 18.99 42.26 -6.92
N GLU A 85 20.11 42.74 -7.47
CA GLU A 85 21.19 43.37 -6.72
C GLU A 85 20.75 44.70 -6.11
N ALA A 86 19.95 45.49 -6.85
CA ALA A 86 19.39 46.74 -6.33
C ALA A 86 18.39 46.49 -5.20
N ALA A 87 17.54 45.47 -5.33
CA ALA A 87 16.62 45.05 -4.27
C ALA A 87 17.37 44.54 -3.03
N SER A 88 18.46 43.80 -3.24
CA SER A 88 19.31 43.28 -2.16
C SER A 88 20.00 44.42 -1.42
N ARG A 89 20.60 45.40 -2.11
CA ARG A 89 21.18 46.60 -1.47
C ARG A 89 20.17 47.37 -0.63
N ALA A 90 18.96 47.58 -1.16
CA ALA A 90 17.90 48.28 -0.45
C ALA A 90 17.44 47.52 0.82
N ARG A 91 17.44 46.18 0.78
CA ARG A 91 17.05 45.33 1.90
C ARG A 91 18.10 45.24 3.01
N CYS A 92 19.38 45.38 2.66
CA CYS A 92 20.50 45.30 3.60
C CYS A 92 20.76 46.62 4.34
N ASP A 93 20.21 47.74 3.86
CA ASP A 93 20.32 49.02 4.56
C ASP A 93 19.37 49.03 5.77
N LEU A 94 19.94 49.04 6.97
CA LEU A 94 19.20 49.02 8.23
C LEU A 94 18.77 50.42 8.69
N ASP A 95 19.29 51.49 8.05
CA ASP A 95 19.07 52.89 8.43
C ASP A 95 18.24 53.65 7.39
N VAL A 96 17.23 52.99 6.81
CA VAL A 96 16.32 53.63 5.85
C VAL A 96 15.25 54.43 6.59
N ARG A 97 15.46 55.75 6.64
CA ARG A 97 14.53 56.71 7.26
C ARG A 97 13.77 57.54 6.23
N LEU A 98 12.48 57.71 6.47
CA LEU A 98 11.65 58.66 5.72
C LEU A 98 10.64 59.33 6.65
N HIS A 99 10.53 60.66 6.57
CA HIS A 99 9.63 61.45 7.41
C HIS A 99 9.81 61.20 8.93
N ASN A 100 11.06 61.08 9.40
CA ASN A 100 11.44 60.75 10.78
C ASN A 100 10.92 59.39 11.29
N ARG A 101 10.72 58.41 10.40
CA ARG A 101 10.38 57.03 10.76
C ARG A 101 11.36 56.05 10.12
N ASP A 102 11.75 55.04 10.88
CA ASP A 102 12.53 53.91 10.38
C ASP A 102 11.61 53.00 9.54
N LEU A 103 11.96 52.81 8.28
CA LEU A 103 11.21 51.95 7.38
C LEU A 103 11.62 50.49 7.58
N ARG A 104 10.66 49.57 7.51
CA ARG A 104 10.94 48.13 7.52
C ARG A 104 10.80 47.56 6.13
N ILE A 105 11.87 46.94 5.62
CA ILE A 105 11.98 46.47 4.25
C ILE A 105 12.09 44.94 4.27
N PHE A 106 11.14 44.28 3.62
CA PHE A 106 11.09 42.82 3.52
C PHE A 106 11.00 42.40 2.05
N ALA A 107 11.39 41.15 1.75
CA ALA A 107 11.06 40.57 0.45
C ALA A 107 9.54 40.41 0.33
N ALA A 108 8.95 40.76 -0.82
CA ALA A 108 7.58 40.39 -1.10
C ALA A 108 7.46 38.87 -1.28
N HIS A 109 6.32 38.29 -0.92
CA HIS A 109 6.05 36.86 -1.12
C HIS A 109 6.28 36.42 -2.58
N SER A 110 6.66 35.17 -2.79
CA SER A 110 7.05 34.60 -4.09
C SER A 110 6.04 34.84 -5.21
N TRP A 111 4.74 34.69 -4.95
CA TRP A 111 3.67 34.96 -5.93
C TRP A 111 3.52 36.45 -6.33
N HIS A 112 4.09 37.38 -5.55
CA HIS A 112 4.08 38.82 -5.84
C HIS A 112 5.35 39.26 -6.58
N GLN A 113 6.36 38.38 -6.70
CA GLN A 113 7.58 38.67 -7.46
C GLN A 113 7.26 38.74 -8.95
N PRO A 114 7.85 39.70 -9.69
CA PRO A 114 7.55 39.92 -11.11
C PRO A 114 7.93 38.70 -11.98
N ASP A 115 8.96 37.97 -11.56
CA ASP A 115 9.51 36.82 -12.28
C ASP A 115 8.88 35.48 -11.84
N SER A 116 7.78 35.51 -11.08
CA SER A 116 7.01 34.30 -10.81
C SER A 116 6.36 33.80 -12.11
N ILE A 117 6.35 32.48 -12.30
CA ILE A 117 5.72 31.83 -13.48
C ILE A 117 4.28 32.34 -13.66
N GLU A 118 3.55 32.57 -12.57
CA GLU A 118 2.18 33.11 -12.57
C GLU A 118 2.09 34.54 -13.15
N ASN A 119 3.02 35.45 -12.84
CA ASN A 119 3.00 36.83 -13.34
C ASN A 119 3.50 36.94 -14.80
N GLN A 120 4.32 36.00 -15.27
CA GLN A 120 4.73 35.92 -16.68
C GLN A 120 3.55 35.61 -17.62
N TYR A 121 2.52 34.90 -17.15
CA TYR A 121 1.27 34.66 -17.88
C TYR A 121 0.30 35.87 -17.86
N TYR A 122 0.32 36.70 -16.81
CA TYR A 122 -0.57 37.88 -16.69
C TYR A 122 -0.11 39.06 -17.57
N ASN A 123 1.19 39.31 -17.70
CA ASN A 123 1.72 40.46 -18.44
C ASN A 123 1.60 40.38 -19.98
N VAL A 124 1.22 39.22 -20.54
CA VAL A 124 0.94 39.07 -21.98
C VAL A 124 -0.49 39.56 -22.33
N LYS A 125 -1.42 39.60 -21.36
CA LYS A 125 -2.83 39.98 -21.57
C LYS A 125 -3.14 41.48 -21.40
N ASP A 126 -2.23 42.28 -20.85
CA ASP A 126 -2.51 43.67 -20.44
C ASP A 126 -2.03 44.77 -21.43
N LYS A 127 -1.55 44.40 -22.62
CA LYS A 127 -1.24 45.38 -23.70
C LYS A 127 -2.43 45.75 -24.58
N SER A 128 -3.59 45.13 -24.39
CA SER A 128 -4.79 45.39 -25.19
C SER A 128 -6.03 45.55 -24.30
N LYS A 129 -6.17 46.73 -23.67
CA LYS A 129 -7.45 47.38 -23.27
C LYS A 129 -7.19 48.43 -22.19
N SER A 130 -6.68 49.59 -22.60
CA SER A 130 -6.96 50.84 -21.89
C SER A 130 -7.97 51.61 -22.72
N ASP A 131 -9.26 51.49 -22.37
CA ASP A 131 -10.23 52.58 -22.48
C ASP A 131 -11.61 52.16 -21.94
N LYS A 132 -12.06 52.95 -20.94
CA LYS A 132 -13.44 53.28 -20.53
C LYS A 132 -14.28 52.15 -19.89
N LYS A 133 -14.50 52.12 -18.57
CA LYS A 133 -15.39 52.91 -17.65
C LYS A 133 -16.91 52.71 -17.83
N GLU A 134 -17.52 52.26 -16.72
CA GLU A 134 -18.92 52.46 -16.24
C GLU A 134 -20.03 51.75 -17.07
N THR A 135 -21.07 51.07 -16.56
CA THR A 135 -21.86 51.11 -15.31
C THR A 135 -22.78 49.86 -15.23
N ASN A 136 -23.14 49.48 -14.00
CA ASN A 136 -24.37 48.81 -13.49
C ASN A 136 -25.28 47.86 -14.33
N GLU A 137 -25.72 46.83 -13.61
CA GLU A 137 -27.05 46.17 -13.57
C GLU A 137 -27.35 44.90 -14.40
N GLN A 138 -27.67 43.85 -13.61
CA GLN A 138 -28.69 42.81 -13.76
C GLN A 138 -28.67 41.83 -14.95
N CYS A 139 -28.34 40.58 -14.60
CA CYS A 139 -29.00 39.31 -14.95
C CYS A 139 -29.78 39.25 -16.27
N HIS A 140 -29.21 38.56 -17.26
CA HIS A 140 -29.97 37.61 -18.08
C HIS A 140 -29.07 36.45 -18.52
N GLN A 141 -29.60 35.24 -18.38
CA GLN A 141 -29.07 34.00 -18.94
C GLN A 141 -29.12 34.07 -20.46
N ASP A 142 -27.97 33.92 -21.11
CA ASP A 142 -27.87 33.37 -22.46
C ASP A 142 -26.79 32.29 -22.46
N TYR A 143 -27.22 31.07 -22.77
CA TYR A 143 -26.34 29.96 -23.12
C TYR A 143 -25.63 30.34 -24.44
N ILE A 144 -24.36 30.74 -24.35
CA ILE A 144 -23.50 30.91 -25.53
C ILE A 144 -22.43 29.82 -25.52
N GLN A 145 -22.61 28.92 -26.49
CA GLN A 145 -21.59 28.32 -27.36
C GLN A 145 -20.22 27.95 -26.76
N ASN A 146 -19.95 26.65 -26.86
CA ASN A 146 -18.64 26.01 -26.72
C ASN A 146 -17.49 26.83 -27.32
N ASP A 147 -16.65 27.39 -26.45
CA ASP A 147 -15.24 27.65 -26.71
C ASP A 147 -14.42 26.73 -25.80
N ILE A 148 -13.84 25.69 -26.40
CA ILE A 148 -12.87 24.78 -25.78
C ILE A 148 -11.55 25.54 -25.64
N THR A 149 -11.46 26.47 -24.69
CA THR A 149 -10.19 26.95 -24.10
C THR A 149 -10.49 27.65 -22.76
N ASN A 150 -10.07 27.03 -21.65
CA ASN A 150 -10.22 27.45 -20.24
C ASN A 150 -11.59 27.23 -19.56
N THR A 151 -12.03 25.98 -19.47
CA THR A 151 -12.99 25.55 -18.44
C THR A 151 -12.33 25.58 -17.06
N SER A 152 -12.59 26.64 -16.29
CA SER A 152 -12.18 26.71 -14.88
C SER A 152 -12.94 25.66 -14.08
N ILE A 153 -12.21 24.84 -13.31
CA ILE A 153 -12.76 23.85 -12.38
C ILE A 153 -13.81 24.44 -11.41
N GLN A 154 -13.81 25.76 -11.21
CA GLN A 154 -14.79 26.47 -10.38
C GLN A 154 -16.23 26.42 -10.92
N ILE A 155 -16.42 26.08 -12.19
CA ILE A 155 -17.75 25.95 -12.83
C ILE A 155 -18.48 24.69 -12.34
N LEU A 156 -17.74 23.67 -11.90
CA LEU A 156 -18.33 22.45 -11.38
C LEU A 156 -19.15 22.73 -10.11
N ASN A 157 -20.26 22.01 -9.95
CA ASN A 157 -21.05 22.06 -8.72
C ASN A 157 -20.28 21.39 -7.56
N ASP A 158 -20.81 21.58 -6.34
CA ASP A 158 -20.17 21.11 -5.11
C ASP A 158 -20.04 19.57 -5.08
N ASP A 159 -21.05 18.84 -5.56
CA ASP A 159 -21.02 17.37 -5.62
C ASP A 159 -19.90 16.86 -6.54
N CYS A 160 -19.77 17.42 -7.75
CA CYS A 160 -18.71 17.08 -8.69
C CYS A 160 -17.33 17.36 -8.08
N LEU A 161 -17.17 18.49 -7.39
CA LEU A 161 -15.92 18.83 -6.72
C LEU A 161 -15.60 17.86 -5.58
N ILE A 162 -16.58 17.47 -4.77
CA ILE A 162 -16.41 16.45 -3.72
C ILE A 162 -15.99 15.12 -4.33
N HIS A 163 -16.64 14.69 -5.42
CA HIS A 163 -16.27 13.47 -6.14
C HIS A 163 -14.83 13.52 -6.66
N ILE A 164 -14.38 14.66 -7.17
CA ILE A 164 -12.99 14.88 -7.58
C ILE A 164 -12.06 14.82 -6.37
N PHE A 165 -12.40 15.51 -5.27
CA PHE A 165 -11.57 15.53 -4.05
C PHE A 165 -11.39 14.16 -3.42
N LEU A 166 -12.38 13.27 -3.56
CA LEU A 166 -12.29 11.88 -3.09
C LEU A 166 -11.29 11.02 -3.87
N GLN A 167 -10.90 11.43 -5.08
CA GLN A 167 -9.86 10.75 -5.86
C GLN A 167 -8.44 11.19 -5.47
N LEU A 168 -8.32 12.26 -4.67
CA LEU A 168 -7.03 12.80 -4.26
C LEU A 168 -6.46 12.03 -3.07
N SER A 169 -5.13 11.98 -3.00
CA SER A 169 -4.41 11.45 -1.85
C SER A 169 -4.70 12.27 -0.57
N ILE A 170 -4.48 11.70 0.61
CA ILE A 170 -4.69 12.40 1.89
C ILE A 170 -3.89 13.71 1.95
N VAL A 171 -2.63 13.71 1.49
CA VAL A 171 -1.80 14.91 1.49
C VAL A 171 -2.38 15.97 0.56
N ASP A 172 -2.85 15.58 -0.62
CA ASP A 172 -3.42 16.52 -1.57
C ASP A 172 -4.80 17.03 -1.12
N ARG A 173 -5.61 16.19 -0.45
CA ARG A 173 -6.86 16.59 0.18
C ARG A 173 -6.66 17.66 1.26
N ILE A 174 -5.56 17.59 1.99
CA ILE A 174 -5.17 18.64 2.95
C ILE A 174 -4.64 19.89 2.22
N ARG A 175 -3.93 19.74 1.09
CA ARG A 175 -3.44 20.88 0.30
C ARG A 175 -4.57 21.69 -0.33
N ILE A 176 -5.60 21.03 -0.87
CA ILE A 176 -6.74 21.72 -1.49
C ILE A 176 -7.55 22.57 -0.50
N GLU A 177 -7.49 22.27 0.80
CA GLU A 177 -8.09 23.11 1.86
C GLU A 177 -7.46 24.52 1.92
N ARG A 178 -6.30 24.73 1.27
CA ARG A 178 -5.58 26.01 1.23
C ARG A 178 -5.85 26.82 -0.04
N VAL A 179 -6.58 26.27 -1.02
CA VAL A 179 -6.80 26.91 -2.33
C VAL A 179 -7.79 28.06 -2.22
N CYS A 180 -9.00 27.81 -1.71
CA CYS A 180 -10.00 28.85 -1.46
C CYS A 180 -11.00 28.41 -0.37
N LYS A 181 -11.84 29.33 0.09
CA LYS A 181 -12.85 29.04 1.14
C LYS A 181 -13.83 27.94 0.73
N ARG A 182 -14.28 27.93 -0.53
CA ARG A 182 -15.19 26.90 -1.08
C ARG A 182 -14.53 25.52 -1.04
N TRP A 183 -13.31 25.41 -1.55
CA TRP A 183 -12.56 24.15 -1.57
C TRP A 183 -12.25 23.62 -0.17
N LYS A 184 -11.98 24.51 0.78
CA LYS A 184 -11.85 24.13 2.19
C LYS A 184 -13.13 23.52 2.74
N ALA A 185 -14.28 24.16 2.53
CA ALA A 185 -15.57 23.66 3.01
C ALA A 185 -15.89 22.28 2.41
N LEU A 186 -15.78 22.16 1.08
CA LEU A 186 -16.05 20.93 0.35
C LEU A 186 -15.05 19.81 0.67
N SER A 187 -13.77 20.13 0.86
CA SER A 187 -12.79 19.14 1.31
C SER A 187 -13.13 18.62 2.71
N LEU A 188 -13.51 19.50 3.65
CA LEU A 188 -13.96 19.10 4.98
C LEU A 188 -15.19 18.17 4.93
N GLU A 189 -16.18 18.52 4.10
CA GLU A 189 -17.38 17.71 3.90
C GLU A 189 -17.07 16.35 3.26
N SER A 190 -16.14 16.30 2.29
CA SER A 190 -15.77 15.07 1.60
C SER A 190 -15.22 13.99 2.54
N TRP A 191 -14.71 14.33 3.73
CA TRP A 191 -14.22 13.33 4.70
C TRP A 191 -15.34 12.41 5.23
N HIS A 192 -16.61 12.81 5.15
CA HIS A 192 -17.75 11.98 5.57
C HIS A 192 -17.92 10.71 4.71
N SER A 193 -17.47 10.79 3.46
CA SER A 193 -17.53 9.69 2.48
C SER A 193 -16.35 8.72 2.61
N VAL A 194 -15.34 9.04 3.43
CA VAL A 194 -14.18 8.16 3.66
C VAL A 194 -14.57 7.05 4.63
N LYS A 195 -14.65 5.81 4.12
CA LYS A 195 -15.02 4.62 4.92
C LYS A 195 -13.85 3.72 5.29
N ARG A 196 -12.72 3.88 4.61
CA ARG A 196 -11.49 3.10 4.81
C ARG A 196 -10.30 4.03 4.97
N LEU A 197 -9.36 3.64 5.82
CA LEU A 197 -8.04 4.26 5.94
C LEU A 197 -6.97 3.17 6.01
N ASP A 198 -5.93 3.28 5.18
CA ASP A 198 -4.75 2.43 5.24
C ASP A 198 -3.44 3.23 5.13
N LEU A 199 -2.30 2.56 5.25
CA LEU A 199 -0.96 3.15 5.19
C LEU A 199 -0.28 2.99 3.82
N SER A 200 -1.05 2.76 2.75
CA SER A 200 -0.49 2.63 1.40
C SER A 200 0.06 3.96 0.87
N TYR A 201 1.12 3.88 0.06
CA TYR A 201 1.73 5.06 -0.56
C TYR A 201 0.76 5.83 -1.46
N SER A 202 -0.11 5.12 -2.18
CA SER A 202 -1.13 5.71 -3.05
C SER A 202 -2.16 6.51 -2.25
N MET A 203 -2.62 6.00 -1.10
CA MET A 203 -3.60 6.69 -0.27
C MET A 203 -3.03 7.99 0.34
N TRP A 204 -1.75 7.98 0.73
CA TRP A 204 -1.11 9.14 1.35
C TRP A 204 -0.45 10.09 0.34
N GLY A 205 -0.22 9.67 -0.91
CA GLY A 205 0.40 10.48 -1.94
C GLY A 205 1.93 10.60 -1.81
N PHE A 206 2.57 9.56 -1.27
CA PHE A 206 4.03 9.51 -1.17
C PHE A 206 4.63 8.82 -2.39
N LEU A 207 5.62 9.45 -3.02
CA LEU A 207 6.35 8.87 -4.15
C LEU A 207 7.46 7.92 -3.62
N PRO A 208 7.55 6.68 -4.14
CA PRO A 208 8.58 5.71 -3.71
C PRO A 208 10.04 6.19 -3.88
N ALA A 209 10.30 7.15 -4.78
CA ALA A 209 11.66 7.62 -5.05
C ALA A 209 12.18 8.69 -4.06
N LEU A 210 11.33 9.26 -3.19
CA LEU A 210 11.68 10.36 -2.28
C LEU A 210 11.71 9.93 -0.80
N LEU A 211 11.82 8.62 -0.54
CA LEU A 211 11.59 7.96 0.75
C LEU A 211 12.56 8.30 1.89
N LYS A 212 13.50 9.23 1.71
CA LYS A 212 14.44 9.53 2.78
C LYS A 212 13.83 10.31 3.97
N TYR A 213 12.65 10.95 3.83
CA TYR A 213 12.15 11.89 4.88
C TYR A 213 10.63 12.09 5.06
N ARG A 214 9.72 11.15 4.74
CA ARG A 214 8.28 11.33 5.06
C ARG A 214 7.64 10.11 5.72
N GLU A 215 7.84 9.98 7.02
CA GLU A 215 7.23 8.95 7.85
C GLU A 215 5.81 9.34 8.31
N ILE A 216 4.89 8.37 8.31
CA ILE A 216 3.54 8.55 8.87
C ILE A 216 3.64 8.41 10.39
N THR A 217 3.67 9.54 11.09
CA THR A 217 3.70 9.53 12.56
C THR A 217 2.30 9.35 13.17
N THR A 218 2.25 8.86 14.41
CA THR A 218 1.02 8.78 15.22
C THR A 218 0.26 10.11 15.32
N CYS A 219 0.98 11.24 15.37
CA CYS A 219 0.38 12.58 15.36
C CYS A 219 -0.32 12.88 14.02
N THR A 220 0.27 12.44 12.91
CA THR A 220 -0.31 12.60 11.58
C THR A 220 -1.58 11.76 11.45
N ILE A 221 -1.53 10.49 11.87
CA ILE A 221 -2.72 9.61 11.93
C ILE A 221 -3.81 10.28 12.76
N ARG A 222 -3.49 10.78 13.96
CA ARG A 222 -4.46 11.49 14.81
C ARG A 222 -5.13 12.66 14.09
N LYS A 223 -4.37 13.50 13.38
CA LYS A 223 -4.92 14.65 12.64
C LYS A 223 -5.88 14.23 11.53
N VAL A 224 -5.62 13.09 10.87
CA VAL A 224 -6.52 12.54 9.84
C VAL A 224 -7.77 11.93 10.48
N LEU A 225 -7.59 11.15 11.55
CA LEU A 225 -8.71 10.53 12.28
C LEU A 225 -9.65 11.56 12.92
N LEU A 226 -9.16 12.75 13.30
CA LEU A 226 -10.03 13.85 13.74
C LEU A 226 -10.96 14.36 12.63
N ARG A 227 -10.65 14.10 11.36
CA ARG A 227 -11.47 14.51 10.20
C ARG A 227 -12.44 13.43 9.76
N CYS A 228 -12.01 12.16 9.73
CA CYS A 228 -12.82 11.07 9.20
C CYS A 228 -13.13 9.92 10.17
N GLY A 229 -12.55 9.88 11.37
CA GLY A 229 -12.61 8.72 12.28
C GLY A 229 -14.03 8.25 12.59
N LEU A 230 -14.97 9.19 12.79
CA LEU A 230 -16.38 8.90 13.05
C LEU A 230 -17.07 8.16 11.89
N TYR A 231 -16.56 8.28 10.67
CA TYR A 231 -17.16 7.72 9.45
C TYR A 231 -16.45 6.47 8.95
N LEU A 232 -15.31 6.09 9.58
CA LEU A 232 -14.54 4.93 9.19
C LEU A 232 -15.19 3.62 9.67
N ASN A 233 -15.27 2.67 8.75
CA ASN A 233 -15.67 1.30 9.01
C ASN A 233 -14.46 0.34 8.94
N GLU A 234 -13.40 0.72 8.23
CA GLU A 234 -12.21 -0.10 8.00
C GLU A 234 -10.92 0.68 8.25
N ILE A 235 -10.03 0.13 9.07
CA ILE A 235 -8.66 0.63 9.26
C ILE A 235 -7.67 -0.51 9.03
N ASN A 236 -6.67 -0.28 8.18
CA ASN A 236 -5.58 -1.23 7.95
C ASN A 236 -4.22 -0.57 8.20
N LEU A 237 -3.54 -1.01 9.26
CA LEU A 237 -2.22 -0.56 9.69
C LEU A 237 -1.17 -1.69 9.60
N SER A 238 -1.40 -2.72 8.79
CA SER A 238 -0.48 -3.86 8.63
C SER A 238 0.91 -3.45 8.14
N ASN A 239 0.99 -2.43 7.29
CA ASN A 239 2.25 -1.97 6.67
C ASN A 239 3.00 -0.94 7.53
N ALA A 240 2.63 -0.77 8.81
CA ALA A 240 3.25 0.25 9.66
C ALA A 240 4.73 -0.03 9.99
N THR A 241 5.18 -1.29 9.97
CA THR A 241 6.58 -1.67 10.27
C THR A 241 7.59 -1.27 9.20
N VAL A 242 7.14 -1.08 7.96
CA VAL A 242 7.99 -0.66 6.83
C VAL A 242 8.09 0.87 6.75
N ASN A 243 7.12 1.59 7.31
CA ASN A 243 6.87 3.01 7.02
C ASN A 243 6.97 3.95 8.25
N VAL A 244 7.32 3.44 9.45
CA VAL A 244 7.30 4.22 10.70
C VAL A 244 8.37 3.76 11.70
N HIS A 245 9.03 4.71 12.38
CA HIS A 245 9.89 4.42 13.54
C HIS A 245 9.17 3.62 14.65
N HIS A 246 9.74 2.46 15.02
CA HIS A 246 9.22 1.47 15.99
C HIS A 246 8.78 2.04 17.35
N SER A 247 9.34 3.16 17.80
CA SER A 247 9.09 3.70 19.15
C SER A 247 7.80 4.53 19.29
N THR A 248 7.18 4.96 18.19
CA THR A 248 6.08 5.96 18.24
C THR A 248 4.67 5.36 18.15
N LEU A 249 4.53 4.07 17.85
CA LEU A 249 3.26 3.45 17.45
C LEU A 249 2.45 2.82 18.59
N HIS A 250 2.97 2.75 19.83
CA HIS A 250 2.28 2.09 20.94
C HIS A 250 0.93 2.73 21.33
N SER A 251 0.75 4.02 21.05
CA SER A 251 -0.47 4.79 21.35
C SER A 251 -1.40 4.93 20.16
N THR A 252 -0.99 4.50 18.96
CA THR A 252 -1.80 4.61 17.72
C THR A 252 -3.12 3.88 17.88
N LEU A 253 -3.10 2.65 18.42
CA LEU A 253 -4.33 1.89 18.63
C LEU A 253 -5.27 2.57 19.64
N THR A 254 -4.71 3.19 20.69
CA THR A 254 -5.49 3.95 21.67
C THR A 254 -6.21 5.14 21.01
N ILE A 255 -5.55 5.82 20.08
CA ILE A 255 -6.16 6.92 19.33
C ILE A 255 -7.23 6.40 18.38
N VAL A 256 -6.95 5.30 17.66
CA VAL A 256 -7.92 4.65 16.77
C VAL A 256 -9.19 4.29 17.53
N GLY A 257 -9.06 3.59 18.66
CA GLY A 257 -10.22 3.21 19.48
C GLY A 257 -11.03 4.41 19.96
N LYS A 258 -10.39 5.51 20.33
CA LYS A 258 -11.11 6.72 20.79
C LYS A 258 -11.82 7.49 19.67
N LEU A 259 -11.27 7.51 18.46
CA LEU A 259 -11.75 8.36 17.37
C LEU A 259 -12.63 7.62 16.36
N CYS A 260 -12.68 6.29 16.40
CA CYS A 260 -13.32 5.46 15.37
C CYS A 260 -14.33 4.46 15.99
N PRO A 261 -15.47 4.93 16.53
CA PRO A 261 -16.45 4.05 17.20
C PRO A 261 -17.20 3.10 16.25
N ASN A 262 -17.29 3.44 14.96
CA ASN A 262 -18.06 2.69 13.95
C ASN A 262 -17.24 1.61 13.21
N LEU A 263 -16.04 1.29 13.71
CA LEU A 263 -15.17 0.30 13.08
C LEU A 263 -15.81 -1.09 13.05
N GLN A 264 -15.74 -1.68 11.86
CA GLN A 264 -16.15 -3.06 11.58
C GLN A 264 -14.96 -3.94 11.23
N LYS A 265 -13.91 -3.38 10.62
CA LYS A 265 -12.71 -4.10 10.23
C LYS A 265 -11.49 -3.34 10.71
N ILE A 266 -10.62 -4.02 11.42
CA ILE A 266 -9.39 -3.42 11.95
C ILE A 266 -8.24 -4.41 11.79
N ASP A 267 -7.20 -3.96 11.11
CA ASP A 267 -5.93 -4.67 11.01
C ASP A 267 -4.83 -3.82 11.67
N VAL A 268 -4.25 -4.34 12.74
CA VAL A 268 -3.16 -3.70 13.49
C VAL A 268 -1.94 -4.61 13.58
N THR A 269 -1.78 -5.52 12.61
CA THR A 269 -0.63 -6.46 12.56
C THR A 269 0.72 -5.74 12.50
N GLY A 270 0.77 -4.56 11.87
CA GLY A 270 1.97 -3.74 11.78
C GLY A 270 2.29 -2.92 13.04
N LEU A 271 1.47 -2.98 14.09
CA LEU A 271 1.68 -2.23 15.33
C LEU A 271 2.16 -3.13 16.46
N THR A 272 2.97 -2.56 17.36
CA THR A 272 3.26 -3.19 18.66
C THR A 272 2.21 -2.78 19.69
N ILE A 273 1.36 -3.73 20.06
CA ILE A 273 0.14 -3.48 20.82
C ILE A 273 0.39 -3.40 22.32
N SER A 274 -0.10 -2.31 22.93
CA SER A 274 -0.12 -2.08 24.38
C SER A 274 -1.49 -2.42 24.99
N PRO A 275 -1.57 -2.68 26.31
CA PRO A 275 -2.85 -2.93 26.98
C PRO A 275 -3.85 -1.77 26.83
N SER A 276 -3.35 -0.54 26.82
CA SER A 276 -4.18 0.66 26.63
C SER A 276 -4.88 0.69 25.26
N GLY A 277 -4.25 0.12 24.23
CA GLY A 277 -4.80 0.05 22.88
C GLY A 277 -6.02 -0.86 22.81
N ILE A 278 -5.90 -2.10 23.31
CA ILE A 278 -7.01 -3.07 23.32
C ILE A 278 -8.14 -2.57 24.22
N ASN A 279 -7.83 -2.02 25.41
CA ASN A 279 -8.84 -1.43 26.29
C ASN A 279 -9.60 -0.27 25.63
N SER A 280 -8.92 0.54 24.81
CA SER A 280 -9.61 1.58 24.07
C SER A 280 -10.59 1.03 23.04
N LEU A 281 -10.29 -0.09 22.39
CA LEU A 281 -11.24 -0.75 21.49
C LEU A 281 -12.42 -1.31 22.27
N ILE A 282 -12.17 -2.00 23.39
CA ILE A 282 -13.22 -2.57 24.25
C ILE A 282 -14.25 -1.52 24.66
N ASN A 283 -13.79 -0.30 24.99
CA ASN A 283 -14.66 0.75 25.51
C ASN A 283 -15.44 1.52 24.43
N ASN A 284 -15.01 1.49 23.16
CA ASN A 284 -15.52 2.41 22.14
C ASN A 284 -15.99 1.71 20.85
N CYS A 285 -15.48 0.51 20.53
CA CYS A 285 -15.72 -0.18 19.27
C CYS A 285 -16.50 -1.50 19.51
N HIS A 286 -17.78 -1.50 19.17
CA HIS A 286 -18.73 -2.59 19.50
C HIS A 286 -19.31 -3.31 18.27
N ASN A 287 -18.85 -2.95 17.06
CA ASN A 287 -19.35 -3.48 15.79
C ASN A 287 -18.25 -4.20 14.98
N ILE A 288 -17.16 -4.63 15.63
CA ILE A 288 -16.04 -5.27 14.96
C ILE A 288 -16.47 -6.66 14.45
N THR A 289 -16.30 -6.87 13.15
CA THR A 289 -16.55 -8.12 12.42
C THR A 289 -15.26 -8.79 11.99
N LYS A 290 -14.19 -8.02 11.73
CA LYS A 290 -12.87 -8.54 11.38
C LYS A 290 -11.79 -7.87 12.22
N PHE A 291 -11.01 -8.67 12.93
CA PHE A 291 -9.97 -8.21 13.84
C PHE A 291 -8.64 -8.91 13.56
N SER A 292 -7.60 -8.17 13.17
CA SER A 292 -6.23 -8.68 13.06
C SER A 292 -5.34 -8.02 14.10
N LEU A 293 -4.77 -8.84 14.99
CA LEU A 293 -3.85 -8.44 16.05
C LEU A 293 -2.41 -8.77 15.66
N GLY A 294 -1.50 -7.81 15.85
CA GLY A 294 -0.05 -8.02 15.68
C GLY A 294 0.69 -8.36 16.96
N SER A 295 1.98 -8.05 16.96
CA SER A 295 2.86 -8.28 18.10
C SER A 295 2.37 -7.54 19.37
N THR A 296 2.29 -8.26 20.48
CA THR A 296 1.88 -7.71 21.78
C THR A 296 3.06 -7.65 22.74
N THR A 297 3.13 -6.58 23.55
CA THR A 297 4.19 -6.47 24.58
C THR A 297 3.96 -7.40 25.77
N TYR A 298 2.76 -7.97 25.91
CA TYR A 298 2.28 -8.70 27.07
C TYR A 298 1.30 -9.82 26.67
N VAL A 299 0.96 -10.71 27.61
CA VAL A 299 -0.05 -11.76 27.40
C VAL A 299 -1.45 -11.16 27.44
N CYS A 300 -2.15 -11.16 26.31
CA CYS A 300 -3.37 -10.35 26.12
C CYS A 300 -4.69 -11.15 26.17
N ASP A 301 -4.68 -12.44 26.56
CA ASP A 301 -5.88 -13.28 26.55
C ASP A 301 -7.06 -12.66 27.30
N ILE A 302 -6.84 -12.07 28.49
CA ILE A 302 -7.93 -11.48 29.29
C ILE A 302 -8.58 -10.30 28.56
N ASP A 303 -7.78 -9.48 27.88
CA ASP A 303 -8.30 -8.33 27.15
C ASP A 303 -9.03 -8.77 25.89
N LEU A 304 -8.50 -9.75 25.16
CA LEU A 304 -9.18 -10.33 24.01
C LEU A 304 -10.50 -11.01 24.40
N GLN A 305 -10.57 -11.68 25.55
CA GLN A 305 -11.83 -12.22 26.06
C GLN A 305 -12.90 -11.14 26.22
N LYS A 306 -12.53 -9.96 26.76
CA LYS A 306 -13.44 -8.82 26.91
C LYS A 306 -13.82 -8.26 25.54
N LEU A 307 -12.84 -8.13 24.63
CA LEU A 307 -13.05 -7.62 23.28
C LEU A 307 -14.03 -8.48 22.49
N PHE A 308 -13.92 -9.81 22.56
CA PHE A 308 -14.81 -10.73 21.86
C PHE A 308 -16.23 -10.67 22.43
N LYS A 309 -16.38 -10.51 23.75
CA LYS A 309 -17.70 -10.35 24.39
C LYS A 309 -18.45 -9.11 23.93
N VAL A 310 -17.75 -7.98 23.76
CA VAL A 310 -18.38 -6.73 23.29
C VAL A 310 -18.59 -6.69 21.77
N ASN A 311 -18.04 -7.66 21.02
CA ASN A 311 -18.16 -7.77 19.56
C ASN A 311 -18.75 -9.13 19.14
N PRO A 312 -20.05 -9.39 19.38
CA PRO A 312 -20.67 -10.70 19.13
C PRO A 312 -20.79 -11.06 17.63
N LYS A 313 -20.61 -10.07 16.73
CA LYS A 313 -20.66 -10.26 15.27
C LYS A 313 -19.30 -10.56 14.65
N LEU A 314 -18.29 -10.93 15.45
CA LEU A 314 -16.95 -11.20 14.95
C LEU A 314 -16.93 -12.45 14.06
N GLN A 315 -16.51 -12.27 12.81
CA GLN A 315 -16.44 -13.31 11.77
C GLN A 315 -15.02 -13.75 11.44
N TYR A 316 -14.04 -12.87 11.66
CA TYR A 316 -12.65 -13.09 11.32
C TYR A 316 -11.74 -12.66 12.47
N LEU A 317 -10.84 -13.56 12.87
CA LEU A 317 -9.75 -13.28 13.80
C LEU A 317 -8.41 -13.65 13.15
N LYS A 318 -7.49 -12.70 13.07
CA LYS A 318 -6.07 -12.96 12.85
C LYS A 318 -5.26 -12.56 14.07
N VAL A 319 -4.32 -13.41 14.47
CA VAL A 319 -3.30 -13.11 15.47
C VAL A 319 -1.95 -13.48 14.89
N ASP A 320 -1.11 -12.47 14.64
CA ASP A 320 0.25 -12.60 14.13
C ASP A 320 1.24 -12.16 15.21
N SER A 321 2.10 -13.08 15.62
CA SER A 321 3.19 -12.82 16.58
C SER A 321 2.67 -12.31 17.95
N GLY A 322 1.39 -12.55 18.24
CA GLY A 322 0.73 -12.17 19.48
C GLY A 322 1.08 -13.12 20.60
N LYS A 323 1.35 -12.59 21.81
CA LYS A 323 1.54 -13.41 23.00
C LYS A 323 0.18 -13.83 23.55
N ILE A 324 -0.41 -14.87 22.96
CA ILE A 324 -1.63 -15.50 23.46
C ILE A 324 -1.36 -16.94 23.90
N CYS A 325 -1.97 -17.35 25.00
CA CYS A 325 -1.94 -18.74 25.47
C CYS A 325 -3.09 -19.58 24.91
N GLY A 326 -4.10 -18.94 24.31
CA GLY A 326 -5.24 -19.59 23.65
C GLY A 326 -6.53 -19.59 24.47
N ARG A 327 -6.51 -19.16 25.74
CA ARG A 327 -7.71 -19.05 26.58
C ARG A 327 -8.75 -18.10 25.98
N CYS A 328 -8.31 -17.04 25.31
CA CYS A 328 -9.21 -16.11 24.63
C CYS A 328 -10.05 -16.76 23.53
N LEU A 329 -9.54 -17.80 22.86
CA LEU A 329 -10.24 -18.48 21.77
C LEU A 329 -11.52 -19.18 22.24
N LEU A 330 -11.61 -19.54 23.53
CA LEU A 330 -12.80 -20.12 24.14
C LEU A 330 -13.99 -19.16 24.23
N TYR A 331 -13.75 -17.86 24.02
CA TYR A 331 -14.74 -16.78 24.12
C TYR A 331 -15.07 -16.16 22.76
N LEU A 332 -14.59 -16.77 21.67
CA LEU A 332 -15.00 -16.38 20.32
C LEU A 332 -16.50 -16.66 20.11
N PRO A 333 -17.20 -15.81 19.35
CA PRO A 333 -18.62 -15.98 19.12
C PRO A 333 -18.86 -17.18 18.20
N LEU A 334 -19.48 -18.22 18.76
CA LEU A 334 -19.59 -19.54 18.12
C LEU A 334 -20.41 -19.55 16.83
N GLU A 335 -21.42 -18.68 16.74
CA GLU A 335 -22.34 -18.65 15.61
C GLU A 335 -21.79 -17.88 14.41
N THR A 336 -20.96 -16.87 14.66
CA THR A 336 -20.55 -15.88 13.64
C THR A 336 -19.12 -16.06 13.17
N ILE A 337 -18.23 -16.65 13.97
CA ILE A 337 -16.82 -16.83 13.59
C ILE A 337 -16.68 -17.86 12.46
N GLU A 338 -16.11 -17.42 11.34
CA GLU A 338 -15.93 -18.26 10.14
C GLU A 338 -14.46 -18.51 9.82
N GLU A 339 -13.57 -17.62 10.24
CA GLU A 339 -12.15 -17.68 9.90
C GLU A 339 -11.26 -17.31 11.08
N ILE A 340 -10.27 -18.18 11.35
CA ILE A 340 -9.24 -17.97 12.37
C ILE A 340 -7.87 -18.18 11.74
N VAL A 341 -7.00 -17.19 11.93
CA VAL A 341 -5.61 -17.19 11.46
C VAL A 341 -4.69 -16.98 12.66
N LEU A 342 -3.88 -17.97 12.99
CA LEU A 342 -2.87 -17.93 14.04
C LEU A 342 -1.50 -18.08 13.38
N GLU A 343 -0.71 -17.01 13.39
CA GLU A 343 0.62 -16.96 12.79
C GLU A 343 1.65 -16.63 13.86
N CYS A 344 2.74 -17.40 13.94
CA CYS A 344 3.86 -17.13 14.86
C CYS A 344 3.45 -17.02 16.35
N CYS A 345 2.34 -17.66 16.74
CA CYS A 345 1.85 -17.65 18.12
C CYS A 345 2.59 -18.71 18.95
N THR A 346 3.77 -18.37 19.45
CA THR A 346 4.68 -19.30 20.15
C THR A 346 4.28 -19.68 21.57
N SER A 347 3.31 -18.97 22.17
CA SER A 347 2.85 -19.18 23.56
C SER A 347 1.57 -20.00 23.67
N LEU A 348 1.03 -20.50 22.55
CA LEU A 348 -0.22 -21.25 22.52
C LEU A 348 -0.09 -22.55 23.32
N LYS A 349 -1.13 -22.86 24.10
CA LYS A 349 -1.25 -24.14 24.80
C LYS A 349 -2.29 -25.01 24.09
N GLU A 350 -1.88 -26.24 23.75
CA GLU A 350 -2.71 -27.21 23.04
C GLU A 350 -4.08 -27.42 23.68
N GLN A 351 -4.15 -27.44 25.03
CA GLN A 351 -5.38 -27.71 25.78
C GLN A 351 -6.46 -26.67 25.48
N PHE A 352 -6.09 -25.39 25.40
CA PHE A 352 -7.06 -24.33 25.13
C PHE A 352 -7.44 -24.29 23.65
N LEU A 353 -6.48 -24.58 22.77
CA LEU A 353 -6.73 -24.63 21.35
C LEU A 353 -7.66 -25.78 20.97
N SER A 354 -7.41 -27.00 21.45
CA SER A 354 -8.26 -28.17 21.20
C SER A 354 -9.67 -27.99 21.79
N GLN A 355 -9.77 -27.40 22.99
CA GLN A 355 -11.06 -27.08 23.61
C GLN A 355 -11.80 -25.96 22.87
N ALA A 356 -11.11 -24.98 22.30
CA ALA A 356 -11.76 -23.98 21.45
C ALA A 356 -12.26 -24.63 20.15
N ILE A 357 -11.43 -25.48 19.54
CA ILE A 357 -11.75 -26.17 18.28
C ILE A 357 -13.01 -27.03 18.39
N SER A 358 -13.20 -27.73 19.52
CA SER A 358 -14.41 -28.55 19.71
C SER A 358 -15.72 -27.76 19.80
N LYS A 359 -15.65 -26.43 20.01
CA LYS A 359 -16.83 -25.55 20.13
C LYS A 359 -17.19 -24.80 18.84
N LEU A 360 -16.21 -24.50 17.97
CA LEU A 360 -16.36 -23.56 16.85
C LEU A 360 -16.89 -24.23 15.56
N GLN A 361 -18.10 -24.77 15.61
CA GLN A 361 -18.60 -25.67 14.56
C GLN A 361 -18.86 -25.03 13.18
N ASN A 362 -18.98 -23.70 13.11
CA ASN A 362 -19.24 -22.94 11.88
C ASN A 362 -17.97 -22.48 11.15
N LEU A 363 -16.78 -22.89 11.63
CA LEU A 363 -15.52 -22.47 11.04
C LEU A 363 -15.36 -23.02 9.61
N LYS A 364 -15.08 -22.13 8.65
CA LYS A 364 -14.84 -22.44 7.24
C LYS A 364 -13.35 -22.43 6.89
N SER A 365 -12.57 -21.60 7.58
CA SER A 365 -11.13 -21.43 7.35
C SER A 365 -10.36 -21.45 8.67
N LEU A 366 -9.35 -22.30 8.75
CA LEU A 366 -8.40 -22.36 9.86
C LEU A 366 -6.98 -22.30 9.33
N THR A 367 -6.23 -21.29 9.76
CA THR A 367 -4.79 -21.18 9.54
C THR A 367 -4.07 -21.21 10.87
N ILE A 368 -3.09 -22.09 11.00
CA ILE A 368 -2.21 -22.22 12.15
C ILE A 368 -0.80 -22.42 11.60
N ASN A 369 -0.01 -21.35 11.49
CA ASN A 369 1.31 -21.38 10.89
C ASN A 369 2.38 -20.97 11.89
N LYS A 370 3.51 -21.67 11.90
CA LYS A 370 4.66 -21.38 12.79
C LYS A 370 4.25 -21.27 14.26
N CYS A 371 3.26 -22.06 14.69
CA CYS A 371 2.77 -22.05 16.06
C CYS A 371 3.40 -23.20 16.84
N ILE A 372 3.95 -22.90 18.01
CA ILE A 372 4.48 -23.93 18.91
C ILE A 372 3.29 -24.44 19.75
N GLY A 373 3.06 -25.75 19.76
CA GLY A 373 1.94 -26.35 20.52
C GLY A 373 0.84 -26.99 19.67
N ILE A 374 1.11 -27.31 18.40
CA ILE A 374 0.24 -28.16 17.59
C ILE A 374 0.68 -29.61 17.75
N SER A 375 -0.12 -30.37 18.48
CA SER A 375 0.03 -31.81 18.70
C SER A 375 -1.03 -32.61 17.96
N ASP A 376 -0.91 -33.93 18.04
CA ASP A 376 -1.87 -34.92 17.56
C ASP A 376 -3.30 -34.62 18.05
N ASN A 377 -3.46 -34.23 19.32
CA ASN A 377 -4.75 -33.86 19.91
C ASN A 377 -5.45 -32.73 19.17
N VAL A 378 -4.70 -31.72 18.72
CA VAL A 378 -5.25 -30.60 17.95
C VAL A 378 -5.71 -31.06 16.56
N ILE A 379 -4.89 -31.84 15.87
CA ILE A 379 -5.21 -32.37 14.53
C ILE A 379 -6.40 -33.35 14.59
N GLN A 380 -6.46 -34.19 15.63
CA GLN A 380 -7.59 -35.07 15.89
C GLN A 380 -8.87 -34.29 16.16
N ALA A 381 -8.81 -33.22 16.96
CA ALA A 381 -9.95 -32.36 17.23
C ALA A 381 -10.48 -31.69 15.93
N ILE A 382 -9.57 -31.17 15.09
CA ILE A 382 -9.91 -30.60 13.78
C ILE A 382 -10.64 -31.63 12.92
N GLY A 383 -10.05 -32.83 12.74
CA GLY A 383 -10.63 -33.89 11.91
C GLY A 383 -11.96 -34.44 12.45
N THR A 384 -12.26 -34.25 13.73
CA THR A 384 -13.49 -34.75 14.36
C THR A 384 -14.63 -33.73 14.29
N HIS A 385 -14.35 -32.45 14.52
CA HIS A 385 -15.38 -31.43 14.73
C HIS A 385 -15.64 -30.52 13.53
N TYR A 386 -14.68 -30.31 12.62
CA TYR A 386 -14.82 -29.35 11.53
C TYR A 386 -15.18 -29.97 10.19
N LYS A 387 -16.30 -30.69 10.13
CA LYS A 387 -16.74 -31.37 8.88
C LYS A 387 -17.04 -30.40 7.73
N ASN A 388 -17.31 -29.12 8.02
CA ASN A 388 -17.59 -28.08 7.03
C ASN A 388 -16.36 -27.23 6.68
N LEU A 389 -15.18 -27.56 7.19
CA LEU A 389 -13.96 -26.78 6.90
C LEU A 389 -13.65 -26.85 5.40
N GLU A 390 -13.48 -25.69 4.79
CA GLU A 390 -13.14 -25.54 3.38
C GLU A 390 -11.67 -25.23 3.17
N THR A 391 -11.04 -24.54 4.12
CA THR A 391 -9.63 -24.16 4.07
C THR A 391 -8.92 -24.56 5.35
N LEU A 392 -7.84 -25.33 5.20
CA LEU A 392 -6.92 -25.67 6.28
C LEU A 392 -5.49 -25.31 5.86
N ASP A 393 -4.83 -24.48 6.65
CA ASP A 393 -3.41 -24.21 6.54
C ASP A 393 -2.74 -24.53 7.88
N ILE A 394 -1.87 -25.54 7.88
CA ILE A 394 -1.05 -25.94 9.03
C ILE A 394 0.42 -26.04 8.60
N SER A 395 0.83 -25.17 7.69
CA SER A 395 2.19 -25.14 7.16
C SER A 395 3.21 -24.73 8.23
N ASN A 396 4.43 -25.24 8.12
CA ASN A 396 5.55 -24.93 9.03
C ASN A 396 5.29 -25.35 10.49
N ASN A 397 4.63 -26.48 10.74
CA ASN A 397 4.44 -27.06 12.09
C ASN A 397 5.11 -28.45 12.18
N SER A 398 6.42 -28.51 11.95
CA SER A 398 7.11 -29.76 11.58
C SER A 398 7.47 -30.73 12.71
N PHE A 399 7.54 -30.32 13.97
CA PHE A 399 8.36 -31.06 14.95
C PHE A 399 7.62 -32.00 15.91
N ILE A 400 6.28 -31.94 15.99
CA ILE A 400 5.53 -32.67 17.03
C ILE A 400 4.68 -33.82 16.45
N LEU A 401 4.18 -33.69 15.23
CA LEU A 401 3.20 -34.62 14.66
C LEU A 401 3.86 -35.90 14.15
N GLN A 402 3.20 -37.04 14.34
CA GLN A 402 3.55 -38.31 13.69
C GLN A 402 2.74 -38.48 12.39
N PRO A 403 3.20 -39.33 11.43
CA PRO A 403 2.49 -39.56 10.18
C PRO A 403 1.03 -40.02 10.36
N ASN A 404 0.75 -40.87 11.35
CA ASN A 404 -0.59 -41.37 11.62
C ASN A 404 -1.55 -40.27 12.09
N ASP A 405 -1.05 -39.26 12.80
CA ASP A 405 -1.87 -38.16 13.32
C ASP A 405 -2.45 -37.33 12.16
N MET A 406 -1.67 -37.17 11.09
CA MET A 406 -2.06 -36.42 9.90
C MET A 406 -3.25 -37.04 9.17
N LEU A 407 -3.49 -38.35 9.31
CA LEU A 407 -4.61 -39.05 8.66
C LEU A 407 -5.97 -38.52 9.12
N HIS A 408 -6.05 -37.85 10.28
CA HIS A 408 -7.27 -37.18 10.72
C HIS A 408 -7.71 -36.05 9.78
N ILE A 409 -6.79 -35.42 9.04
CA ILE A 409 -7.11 -34.37 8.06
C ILE A 409 -7.96 -34.94 6.91
N ALA A 410 -7.76 -36.19 6.52
CA ALA A 410 -8.56 -36.84 5.48
C ALA A 410 -10.03 -37.08 5.87
N LYS A 411 -10.41 -36.81 7.13
CA LYS A 411 -11.82 -36.79 7.56
C LYS A 411 -12.56 -35.52 7.11
N LEU A 412 -11.83 -34.48 6.68
CA LEU A 412 -12.36 -33.20 6.22
C LEU A 412 -12.81 -33.29 4.75
N THR A 413 -13.97 -33.89 4.50
CA THR A 413 -14.44 -34.20 3.14
C THR A 413 -14.90 -32.97 2.34
N ASN A 414 -15.14 -31.84 3.00
CA ASN A 414 -15.51 -30.57 2.36
C ASN A 414 -14.32 -29.67 2.00
N LEU A 415 -13.10 -30.13 2.27
CA LEU A 415 -11.88 -29.35 2.09
C LEU A 415 -11.67 -28.99 0.61
N LYS A 416 -11.43 -27.71 0.34
CA LYS A 416 -11.13 -27.14 -0.99
C LYS A 416 -9.68 -26.69 -1.09
N ILE A 417 -9.12 -26.19 0.01
CA ILE A 417 -7.76 -25.67 0.09
C ILE A 417 -7.05 -26.36 1.27
N LEU A 418 -5.96 -27.05 0.97
CA LEU A 418 -5.08 -27.64 1.98
C LEU A 418 -3.65 -27.15 1.78
N LYS A 419 -3.09 -26.53 2.82
CA LYS A 419 -1.69 -26.13 2.88
C LYS A 419 -1.03 -26.82 4.07
N ILE A 420 -0.08 -27.69 3.76
CA ILE A 420 0.67 -28.50 4.73
C ILE A 420 2.16 -28.48 4.40
N SER A 421 2.65 -27.39 3.78
CA SER A 421 4.06 -27.27 3.41
C SER A 421 4.98 -27.25 4.64
N PHE A 422 6.23 -27.66 4.46
CA PHE A 422 7.24 -27.76 5.52
C PHE A 422 6.79 -28.64 6.69
N ASN A 423 6.13 -29.77 6.41
CA ASN A 423 5.76 -30.75 7.43
C ASN A 423 6.40 -32.12 7.12
N SER A 424 7.38 -32.52 7.93
CA SER A 424 8.12 -33.79 7.76
C SER A 424 7.27 -35.05 8.02
N SER A 425 6.11 -34.90 8.64
CA SER A 425 5.19 -36.00 8.97
C SER A 425 4.25 -36.36 7.82
N VAL A 426 4.21 -35.55 6.75
CA VAL A 426 3.41 -35.82 5.56
C VAL A 426 4.06 -36.95 4.76
N MET A 427 3.30 -38.02 4.50
CA MET A 427 3.72 -39.21 3.76
C MET A 427 2.65 -39.60 2.71
N ASP A 428 3.00 -40.52 1.81
CA ASP A 428 2.13 -40.98 0.72
C ASP A 428 0.79 -41.55 1.19
N GLU A 429 0.74 -42.13 2.39
CA GLU A 429 -0.50 -42.65 2.98
C GLU A 429 -1.53 -41.55 3.20
N LEU A 430 -1.11 -40.38 3.71
CA LEU A 430 -2.00 -39.22 3.84
C LEU A 430 -2.54 -38.80 2.48
N LEU A 431 -1.66 -38.68 1.47
CA LEU A 431 -2.03 -38.26 0.12
C LEU A 431 -3.03 -39.23 -0.53
N SER A 432 -2.87 -40.53 -0.28
CA SER A 432 -3.81 -41.57 -0.73
C SER A 432 -5.19 -41.46 -0.04
N HIS A 433 -5.20 -41.15 1.25
CA HIS A 433 -6.45 -40.90 1.98
C HIS A 433 -7.14 -39.59 1.54
N LEU A 434 -6.37 -38.54 1.25
CA LEU A 434 -6.90 -37.29 0.70
C LEU A 434 -7.50 -37.51 -0.68
N ALA A 435 -6.81 -38.25 -1.56
CA ALA A 435 -7.30 -38.59 -2.89
C ALA A 435 -8.64 -39.33 -2.87
N SER A 436 -8.83 -40.25 -1.91
CA SER A 436 -10.07 -41.04 -1.80
C SER A 436 -11.24 -40.32 -1.11
N LYS A 437 -10.98 -39.36 -0.21
CA LYS A 437 -12.03 -38.74 0.64
C LYS A 437 -12.28 -37.26 0.37
N CYS A 438 -11.25 -36.50 0.00
CA CYS A 438 -11.31 -35.04 -0.14
C CYS A 438 -11.51 -34.61 -1.61
N LEU A 439 -12.57 -35.13 -2.25
CA LEU A 439 -12.85 -34.96 -3.68
C LEU A 439 -13.20 -33.52 -4.12
N LYS A 440 -13.31 -32.59 -3.16
CA LYS A 440 -13.54 -31.16 -3.40
C LYS A 440 -12.26 -30.33 -3.42
N LEU A 441 -11.09 -30.93 -3.20
CA LEU A 441 -9.81 -30.23 -3.21
C LEU A 441 -9.55 -29.60 -4.58
N THR A 442 -9.24 -28.30 -4.53
CA THR A 442 -8.88 -27.45 -5.66
C THR A 442 -7.47 -26.91 -5.53
N TYR A 443 -6.95 -26.80 -4.31
CA TYR A 443 -5.62 -26.30 -4.00
C TYR A 443 -4.94 -27.23 -3.00
N LEU A 444 -3.76 -27.73 -3.33
CA LEU A 444 -2.91 -28.51 -2.45
C LEU A 444 -1.48 -27.98 -2.46
N ASP A 445 -0.97 -27.63 -1.28
CA ASP A 445 0.42 -27.25 -1.08
C ASP A 445 1.10 -28.21 -0.10
N ILE A 446 2.06 -28.96 -0.63
CA ILE A 446 2.89 -29.97 0.02
C ILE A 446 4.38 -29.66 -0.18
N ALA A 447 4.74 -28.40 -0.46
CA ALA A 447 6.13 -28.01 -0.65
C ALA A 447 6.97 -28.40 0.57
N ALA A 448 8.22 -28.85 0.35
CA ALA A 448 9.15 -29.26 1.40
C ALA A 448 8.61 -30.36 2.35
N CYS A 449 7.66 -31.18 1.90
CA CYS A 449 7.27 -32.43 2.57
C CYS A 449 8.20 -33.57 2.15
N PHE A 450 9.44 -33.55 2.65
CA PHE A 450 10.57 -34.37 2.15
C PHE A 450 10.39 -35.90 2.14
N ARG A 451 9.32 -36.43 2.76
CA ARG A 451 9.01 -37.88 2.79
C ARG A 451 7.98 -38.32 1.75
N VAL A 452 7.43 -37.41 0.97
CA VAL A 452 6.50 -37.72 -0.13
C VAL A 452 7.26 -38.27 -1.33
N THR A 453 6.73 -39.34 -1.93
CA THR A 453 7.30 -39.99 -3.12
C THR A 453 6.33 -39.98 -4.31
N ASN A 454 6.73 -40.57 -5.43
CA ASN A 454 5.88 -40.71 -6.62
C ASN A 454 4.54 -41.41 -6.32
N VAL A 455 4.48 -42.29 -5.31
CA VAL A 455 3.23 -42.99 -4.92
C VAL A 455 2.18 -41.99 -4.45
N GLY A 456 2.56 -41.07 -3.56
CA GLY A 456 1.66 -40.04 -3.04
C GLY A 456 1.23 -39.05 -4.11
N ILE A 457 2.15 -38.64 -5.00
CA ILE A 457 1.83 -37.74 -6.12
C ILE A 457 0.87 -38.40 -7.11
N ALA A 458 1.10 -39.68 -7.45
CA ALA A 458 0.19 -40.43 -8.31
C ALA A 458 -1.22 -40.54 -7.71
N ALA A 459 -1.33 -40.68 -6.38
CA ALA A 459 -2.64 -40.70 -5.73
C ALA A 459 -3.37 -39.35 -5.88
N ILE A 460 -2.73 -38.22 -5.57
CA ILE A 460 -3.37 -36.89 -5.70
C ILE A 460 -3.62 -36.48 -7.15
N ALA A 461 -2.90 -37.07 -8.13
CA ALA A 461 -3.18 -36.87 -9.55
C ALA A 461 -4.60 -37.29 -9.95
N THR A 462 -5.22 -38.19 -9.17
CA THR A 462 -6.59 -38.66 -9.38
C THR A 462 -7.67 -37.70 -8.86
N LEU A 463 -7.29 -36.62 -8.16
CA LEU A 463 -8.25 -35.67 -7.60
C LEU A 463 -8.99 -34.92 -8.72
N PRO A 464 -10.33 -35.02 -8.80
CA PRO A 464 -11.08 -34.60 -9.98
C PRO A 464 -11.17 -33.08 -10.16
N LYS A 465 -10.95 -32.31 -9.09
CA LYS A 465 -11.11 -30.85 -9.05
C LYS A 465 -9.82 -30.09 -8.77
N LEU A 466 -8.67 -30.77 -8.74
CA LEU A 466 -7.40 -30.13 -8.39
C LEU A 466 -7.00 -29.14 -9.49
N GLU A 467 -6.86 -27.87 -9.11
CA GLU A 467 -6.49 -26.77 -10.00
C GLU A 467 -5.08 -26.23 -9.70
N VAL A 468 -4.67 -26.27 -8.44
CA VAL A 468 -3.36 -25.78 -7.99
C VAL A 468 -2.64 -26.87 -7.18
N LEU A 469 -1.45 -27.24 -7.63
CA LEU A 469 -0.55 -28.13 -6.93
C LEU A 469 0.80 -27.45 -6.72
N ILE A 470 1.20 -27.29 -5.46
CA ILE A 470 2.53 -26.83 -5.07
C ILE A 470 3.23 -28.00 -4.40
N MET A 471 4.30 -28.47 -5.03
CA MET A 471 5.07 -29.66 -4.64
C MET A 471 6.59 -29.42 -4.81
N SER A 472 7.01 -28.18 -4.54
CA SER A 472 8.41 -27.77 -4.64
C SER A 472 9.26 -28.40 -3.53
N TYR A 473 10.55 -28.62 -3.80
CA TYR A 473 11.52 -29.19 -2.86
C TYR A 473 11.17 -30.60 -2.36
N LEU A 474 10.62 -31.44 -3.25
CA LEU A 474 10.37 -32.86 -2.98
C LEU A 474 11.47 -33.73 -3.60
N ASP A 475 12.55 -33.95 -2.87
CA ASP A 475 13.78 -34.62 -3.37
C ASP A 475 13.62 -36.09 -3.75
N LEU A 476 12.57 -36.75 -3.23
CA LEU A 476 12.22 -38.15 -3.50
C LEU A 476 11.27 -38.31 -4.69
N VAL A 477 10.75 -37.20 -5.22
CA VAL A 477 9.89 -37.21 -6.40
C VAL A 477 10.74 -37.07 -7.66
N THR A 478 10.55 -38.01 -8.56
CA THR A 478 11.24 -38.12 -9.86
C THR A 478 10.20 -38.20 -10.97
N ASP A 479 10.57 -38.65 -12.17
CA ASP A 479 9.59 -38.82 -13.26
C ASP A 479 8.43 -39.75 -12.90
N LEU A 480 7.21 -39.27 -13.15
CA LEU A 480 5.97 -39.99 -12.93
C LEU A 480 4.92 -39.57 -13.97
N ASN A 481 3.80 -40.30 -14.03
CA ASN A 481 2.73 -39.94 -14.95
C ASN A 481 1.79 -38.89 -14.34
N LEU A 482 1.85 -37.65 -14.84
CA LEU A 482 0.97 -36.56 -14.43
C LEU A 482 -0.20 -36.33 -15.40
N ARG A 483 -0.43 -37.24 -16.37
CA ARG A 483 -1.41 -37.03 -17.45
C ARG A 483 -2.84 -36.84 -16.96
N ASP A 484 -3.20 -37.46 -15.84
CA ASP A 484 -4.57 -37.47 -15.31
C ASP A 484 -5.00 -36.12 -14.68
N MET A 485 -4.05 -35.19 -14.47
CA MET A 485 -4.31 -33.85 -13.90
C MET A 485 -4.85 -32.84 -14.93
N ASN A 486 -5.88 -33.20 -15.69
CA ASN A 486 -6.40 -32.38 -16.81
C ASN A 486 -7.03 -31.04 -16.41
N ASN A 487 -7.43 -30.87 -15.14
CA ASN A 487 -8.01 -29.63 -14.59
C ASN A 487 -6.97 -28.67 -13.99
N LEU A 488 -5.69 -29.05 -14.00
CA LEU A 488 -4.63 -28.27 -13.38
C LEU A 488 -4.42 -26.95 -14.13
N LYS A 489 -4.42 -25.86 -13.36
CA LYS A 489 -4.14 -24.49 -13.81
C LYS A 489 -2.75 -24.04 -13.38
N ARG A 490 -2.26 -24.50 -12.23
CA ARG A 490 -0.95 -24.13 -11.70
C ARG A 490 -0.22 -25.34 -11.10
N LEU A 491 0.99 -25.58 -11.58
CA LEU A 491 1.94 -26.50 -10.98
C LEU A 491 3.21 -25.76 -10.58
N GLU A 492 3.61 -25.90 -9.31
CA GLU A 492 4.92 -25.45 -8.84
C GLU A 492 5.73 -26.62 -8.30
N CYS A 493 6.78 -27.00 -9.02
CA CYS A 493 7.63 -28.12 -8.67
C CYS A 493 9.11 -27.72 -8.69
N ARG A 494 9.44 -26.59 -8.06
CA ARG A 494 10.82 -26.09 -7.99
C ARG A 494 11.74 -27.09 -7.32
N SER A 495 12.97 -27.19 -7.79
CA SER A 495 14.00 -28.08 -7.25
C SER A 495 13.56 -29.55 -7.15
N CYS A 496 12.68 -30.01 -8.03
CA CYS A 496 12.33 -31.42 -8.17
C CYS A 496 13.19 -32.10 -9.25
N LYS A 497 13.34 -33.42 -9.17
CA LYS A 497 14.17 -34.21 -10.10
C LYS A 497 13.39 -34.68 -11.35
N PHE A 498 12.58 -33.79 -11.91
CA PHE A 498 11.82 -34.05 -13.12
C PHE A 498 12.67 -33.90 -14.38
N THR A 499 12.37 -34.70 -15.40
CA THR A 499 12.90 -34.56 -16.76
C THR A 499 11.86 -34.02 -17.73
N ASP A 500 12.29 -33.68 -18.94
CA ASP A 500 11.42 -33.17 -20.01
C ASP A 500 10.21 -34.07 -20.28
N GLN A 501 10.36 -35.39 -20.23
CA GLN A 501 9.29 -36.31 -20.62
C GLN A 501 8.05 -36.19 -19.73
N THR A 502 8.23 -35.99 -18.42
CA THR A 502 7.12 -35.82 -17.47
C THR A 502 6.39 -34.50 -17.72
N MET A 503 7.14 -33.41 -17.95
CA MET A 503 6.55 -32.10 -18.22
C MET A 503 5.87 -32.03 -19.58
N ILE A 504 6.44 -32.66 -20.61
CA ILE A 504 5.83 -32.81 -21.95
C ILE A 504 4.47 -33.49 -21.83
N ASN A 505 4.41 -34.61 -21.11
CA ASN A 505 3.17 -35.37 -20.91
C ASN A 505 2.09 -34.53 -20.23
N LEU A 506 2.45 -33.74 -19.21
CA LEU A 506 1.53 -32.85 -18.51
C LEU A 506 1.03 -31.73 -19.42
N ILE A 507 1.93 -31.07 -20.16
CA ILE A 507 1.58 -29.95 -21.05
C ILE A 507 0.60 -30.41 -22.14
N GLU A 508 0.77 -31.63 -22.67
CA GLU A 508 -0.13 -32.22 -23.66
C GLU A 508 -1.52 -32.54 -23.10
N SER A 509 -1.62 -32.97 -21.83
CA SER A 509 -2.88 -33.42 -21.24
C SER A 509 -3.65 -32.35 -20.43
N ALA A 510 -3.01 -31.23 -20.07
CA ALA A 510 -3.58 -30.15 -19.25
C ALA A 510 -3.81 -28.86 -20.08
N PRO A 511 -4.92 -28.75 -20.83
CA PRO A 511 -5.20 -27.60 -21.68
C PRO A 511 -5.46 -26.30 -20.89
N LYS A 512 -5.85 -26.41 -19.62
CA LYS A 512 -6.13 -25.27 -18.72
C LYS A 512 -4.89 -24.77 -17.97
N LEU A 513 -3.70 -25.35 -18.21
CA LEU A 513 -2.49 -24.99 -17.48
C LEU A 513 -2.05 -23.56 -17.83
N GLU A 514 -2.03 -22.70 -16.82
CA GLU A 514 -1.69 -21.27 -16.88
C GLU A 514 -0.29 -20.98 -16.33
N LEU A 515 0.15 -21.72 -15.32
CA LEU A 515 1.44 -21.53 -14.68
C LEU A 515 2.14 -22.86 -14.44
N LEU A 516 3.39 -22.96 -14.90
CA LEU A 516 4.28 -24.08 -14.67
C LEU A 516 5.64 -23.56 -14.17
N ASP A 517 5.92 -23.78 -12.89
CA ASP A 517 7.19 -23.36 -12.29
C ASP A 517 8.15 -24.54 -12.16
N LEU A 518 9.18 -24.53 -13.01
CA LEU A 518 10.23 -25.55 -13.13
C LEU A 518 11.57 -25.05 -12.61
N SER A 519 11.59 -23.96 -11.85
CA SER A 519 12.84 -23.33 -11.41
C SER A 519 13.73 -24.34 -10.66
N HIS A 520 15.03 -24.34 -10.95
CA HIS A 520 16.04 -25.25 -10.38
C HIS A 520 15.81 -26.76 -10.67
N CYS A 521 14.94 -27.12 -11.60
CA CYS A 521 14.82 -28.49 -12.10
C CYS A 521 15.89 -28.76 -13.17
N SER A 522 17.06 -29.27 -12.77
CA SER A 522 18.23 -29.45 -13.65
C SER A 522 18.02 -30.43 -14.80
N GLY A 523 17.01 -31.32 -14.73
CA GLY A 523 16.65 -32.25 -15.79
C GLY A 523 15.77 -31.67 -16.90
N ILE A 524 15.39 -30.39 -16.82
CA ILE A 524 14.55 -29.71 -17.81
C ILE A 524 15.42 -28.99 -18.85
N THR A 525 15.17 -29.25 -20.13
CA THR A 525 15.91 -28.69 -21.27
C THR A 525 14.99 -27.97 -22.26
N ASN A 526 15.54 -27.52 -23.39
CA ASN A 526 14.80 -26.91 -24.49
C ASN A 526 13.69 -27.81 -25.08
N GLN A 527 13.71 -29.13 -24.82
CA GLN A 527 12.67 -30.05 -25.28
C GLN A 527 11.30 -29.69 -24.68
N THR A 528 11.24 -29.42 -23.36
CA THR A 528 10.00 -28.97 -22.70
C THR A 528 9.46 -27.70 -23.35
N LEU A 529 10.30 -26.69 -23.60
CA LEU A 529 9.88 -25.44 -24.22
C LEU A 529 9.43 -25.63 -25.67
N THR A 530 10.13 -26.46 -26.44
CA THR A 530 9.79 -26.74 -27.83
C THR A 530 8.41 -27.39 -27.92
N LYS A 531 8.13 -28.35 -27.03
CA LYS A 531 6.81 -28.95 -26.94
C LYS A 531 5.76 -27.95 -26.47
N ALA A 532 6.04 -27.16 -25.44
CA ALA A 532 5.14 -26.12 -24.95
C ALA A 532 4.72 -25.14 -26.06
N ALA A 533 5.66 -24.68 -26.89
CA ALA A 533 5.36 -23.82 -28.03
C ALA A 533 4.42 -24.51 -29.04
N THR A 534 4.66 -25.78 -29.37
CA THR A 534 3.80 -26.53 -30.31
C THR A 534 2.40 -26.76 -29.77
N VAL A 535 2.25 -27.09 -28.48
CA VAL A 535 0.95 -27.38 -27.87
C VAL A 535 0.14 -26.09 -27.67
N THR A 536 0.78 -25.01 -27.23
CA THR A 536 0.11 -23.74 -26.95
C THR A 536 -0.44 -23.05 -28.20
N ILE A 537 0.16 -23.26 -29.38
CA ILE A 537 -0.39 -22.78 -30.67
C ILE A 537 -1.77 -23.39 -30.95
N ASN A 538 -1.98 -24.63 -30.53
CA ASN A 538 -3.23 -25.38 -30.78
C ASN A 538 -4.28 -25.19 -29.68
N ARG A 539 -4.00 -24.37 -28.65
CA ARG A 539 -4.96 -24.08 -27.60
C ARG A 539 -6.08 -23.20 -28.15
N THR A 540 -7.31 -23.69 -28.08
CA THR A 540 -8.52 -22.96 -28.52
C THR A 540 -9.16 -22.13 -27.40
N ASN A 541 -8.61 -22.18 -26.19
CA ASN A 541 -9.18 -21.55 -24.98
C ASN A 541 -8.58 -20.17 -24.66
N ASN A 542 -7.70 -19.63 -25.51
CA ASN A 542 -7.00 -18.35 -25.32
C ASN A 542 -6.20 -18.25 -24.01
N MET A 543 -5.84 -19.38 -23.38
CA MET A 543 -5.11 -19.41 -22.12
C MET A 543 -3.60 -19.36 -22.36
N ILE A 544 -2.94 -18.34 -21.83
CA ILE A 544 -1.49 -18.21 -21.84
C ILE A 544 -0.87 -19.18 -20.82
N LEU A 545 0.06 -20.01 -21.27
CA LEU A 545 0.93 -20.80 -20.40
C LEU A 545 2.17 -19.99 -20.03
N LYS A 546 2.35 -19.70 -18.74
CA LYS A 546 3.54 -19.07 -18.19
C LYS A 546 4.47 -20.12 -17.60
N ILE A 547 5.70 -20.23 -18.12
CA ILE A 547 6.70 -21.19 -17.64
C ILE A 547 7.88 -20.46 -17.02
N PHE A 548 8.21 -20.80 -15.77
CA PHE A 548 9.44 -20.35 -15.11
C PHE A 548 10.52 -21.41 -15.26
N VAL A 549 11.68 -21.02 -15.77
CA VAL A 549 12.80 -21.93 -16.10
C VAL A 549 14.14 -21.48 -15.49
N GLY A 550 14.13 -20.57 -14.52
CA GLY A 550 15.37 -20.11 -13.90
C GLY A 550 16.11 -21.25 -13.21
N GLY A 551 17.39 -21.45 -13.52
CA GLY A 551 18.20 -22.52 -12.93
C GLY A 551 17.97 -23.93 -13.51
N THR A 552 17.30 -24.05 -14.66
CA THR A 552 17.23 -25.32 -15.42
C THR A 552 18.38 -25.43 -16.44
N ALA A 553 18.42 -26.52 -17.22
CA ALA A 553 19.34 -26.69 -18.34
C ALA A 553 18.81 -26.10 -19.67
N VAL A 554 17.80 -25.22 -19.60
CA VAL A 554 17.26 -24.52 -20.76
C VAL A 554 18.23 -23.43 -21.23
N ASP A 555 18.57 -23.46 -22.50
CA ASP A 555 19.28 -22.39 -23.18
C ASP A 555 18.30 -21.57 -24.03
N LEU A 556 17.98 -20.36 -23.57
CA LEU A 556 17.03 -19.48 -24.28
C LEU A 556 17.61 -18.89 -25.56
N SER A 557 18.94 -18.88 -25.74
CA SER A 557 19.55 -18.36 -26.96
C SER A 557 19.26 -19.23 -28.18
N THR A 558 18.96 -20.51 -27.96
CA THR A 558 18.64 -21.49 -29.00
C THR A 558 17.14 -21.72 -29.19
N PHE A 559 16.29 -20.88 -28.58
CA PHE A 559 14.84 -21.05 -28.60
C PHE A 559 14.13 -20.02 -29.51
N ASP A 560 13.91 -20.41 -30.77
CA ASP A 560 13.38 -19.52 -31.82
C ASP A 560 11.84 -19.56 -32.00
N LYS A 561 11.09 -20.33 -31.19
CA LYS A 561 9.64 -20.52 -31.38
C LYS A 561 8.82 -19.63 -30.45
N VAL A 562 8.08 -18.68 -31.03
CA VAL A 562 7.28 -17.70 -30.28
C VAL A 562 5.79 -17.99 -30.46
N SER A 563 5.23 -18.84 -29.59
CA SER A 563 3.77 -18.97 -29.47
C SER A 563 3.21 -17.75 -28.73
N PRO A 564 2.14 -17.07 -29.22
CA PRO A 564 1.53 -15.94 -28.51
C PRO A 564 0.88 -16.36 -27.18
N PHE A 565 0.63 -17.66 -27.00
CA PHE A 565 0.05 -18.24 -25.79
C PHE A 565 1.11 -18.90 -24.89
N LEU A 566 2.40 -18.64 -25.12
CA LEU A 566 3.50 -19.10 -24.28
C LEU A 566 4.30 -17.89 -23.77
N GLN A 567 4.36 -17.74 -22.44
CA GLN A 567 5.21 -16.76 -21.77
C GLN A 567 6.33 -17.49 -21.03
N ILE A 568 7.58 -17.21 -21.37
CA ILE A 568 8.74 -17.77 -20.68
C ILE A 568 9.32 -16.73 -19.74
N VAL A 569 9.61 -17.13 -18.51
CA VAL A 569 10.24 -16.29 -17.50
C VAL A 569 11.53 -16.94 -17.02
N ASN A 570 12.64 -16.25 -17.27
CA ASN A 570 13.96 -16.64 -16.80
C ASN A 570 14.39 -15.76 -15.62
N VAL A 571 13.85 -16.06 -14.46
CA VAL A 571 14.27 -15.43 -13.21
C VAL A 571 14.70 -16.55 -12.28
N ILE A 572 15.93 -16.47 -11.79
CA ILE A 572 16.36 -17.30 -10.66
C ILE A 572 15.63 -16.76 -9.43
N LEU A 573 14.50 -17.37 -9.11
CA LEU A 573 13.80 -17.07 -7.87
C LEU A 573 14.69 -17.58 -6.72
N LEU A 574 14.94 -16.71 -5.74
CA LEU A 574 15.75 -17.03 -4.55
C LEU A 574 15.11 -18.19 -3.78
N MET A 575 15.96 -19.08 -3.24
CA MET A 575 15.60 -20.34 -2.59
C MET A 575 14.72 -20.17 -1.35
#